data_AF-A0A4Y9ADF6-F1
#
_entry.id   AF-A0A4Y9ADF6-F1
#
_cell.length_a   1.000
_cell.length_b   1.000
_cell.length_c   1.000
_cell.angle_alpha   90.00
_cell.angle_beta   90.00
_cell.angle_gamma   90.00
#
_symmetry.space_group_name_H-M   'P 1'
#
loop_
_entity.id
_entity.type
_entity.pdbx_description
1 polymer ?
#
loop_
_entity_poly.entity_id
_entity_poly.type
_entity_poly.pdbx_seq_one_letter_code
_entity_poly.pdbx_strand_id
1 'polypeptide(L)'
;MTTVNQKPKVIVLGTFHMRPTPDLIKGKQNDIVKPEVNEVHQFGFRLASELRHEKVYAVDWMEEIGNIGLGKVFDWAEKHQPETIEMINKYYRPKIERAMVSPNIFDRIRAINTELNIKLNHEMYMTIARIGRGNGYVGIDWVRWWYQRNLTIYANLTEITTCPSDRTLLIIGSAHVHLVTQFLQESGLFDVVPANDYLV
;
A
#
# COMPACT_ATOMS: atom_id res chain seq x y z
N MET A 1 -6.72 -16.44 36.54
CA MET A 1 -7.26 -15.69 35.39
C MET A 1 -6.10 -15.44 34.45
N THR A 2 -6.04 -16.16 33.33
CA THR A 2 -5.06 -15.88 32.26
C THR A 2 -5.42 -14.53 31.68
N THR A 3 -4.61 -13.51 31.94
CA THR A 3 -4.69 -12.24 31.24
C THR A 3 -4.49 -12.54 29.76
N VAL A 4 -5.57 -12.49 28.98
CA VAL A 4 -5.49 -12.50 27.52
C VAL A 4 -4.55 -11.35 27.18
N ASN A 5 -3.40 -11.66 26.58
CA ASN A 5 -2.44 -10.67 26.14
C ASN A 5 -3.09 -9.92 24.97
N GLN A 6 -3.90 -8.91 25.28
CA GLN A 6 -4.63 -8.14 24.28
C GLN A 6 -3.61 -7.33 23.50
N LYS A 7 -3.59 -7.52 22.18
CA LYS A 7 -2.77 -6.73 21.27
C LYS A 7 -3.63 -5.65 20.61
N PRO A 8 -3.07 -4.46 20.32
CA PRO A 8 -3.74 -3.49 19.47
C PRO A 8 -4.15 -4.12 18.13
N LYS A 9 -5.34 -3.75 17.63
CA LYS A 9 -5.80 -4.23 16.33
C LYS A 9 -5.41 -3.25 15.23
N VAL A 10 -4.91 -3.79 14.13
CA VAL A 10 -4.53 -2.99 12.95
C VAL A 10 -5.25 -3.53 11.72
N ILE A 11 -5.87 -2.64 10.97
CA ILE A 11 -6.39 -2.89 9.62
C ILE A 11 -5.49 -2.17 8.63
N VAL A 12 -4.94 -2.90 7.66
CA VAL A 12 -4.18 -2.32 6.54
C VAL A 12 -5.08 -2.30 5.31
N LEU A 13 -5.60 -1.12 4.99
CA LEU A 13 -6.47 -0.89 3.84
C LEU A 13 -5.65 -0.37 2.66
N GLY A 14 -5.49 -1.23 1.65
CA GLY A 14 -4.97 -0.87 0.35
C GLY A 14 -5.92 0.06 -0.41
N THR A 15 -5.34 1.02 -1.11
CA THR A 15 -5.98 1.98 -2.01
C THR A 15 -5.18 2.07 -3.32
N PHE A 16 -5.59 2.93 -4.24
CA PHE A 16 -4.88 3.21 -5.48
C PHE A 16 -4.86 4.71 -5.70
N HIS A 17 -3.91 5.19 -6.50
CA HIS A 17 -3.93 6.56 -6.99
C HIS A 17 -5.28 6.82 -7.67
N MET A 18 -6.11 7.61 -7.00
CA MET A 18 -7.46 7.86 -7.46
C MET A 18 -7.41 8.71 -8.73
N ARG A 19 -7.89 8.14 -9.82
CA ARG A 19 -8.30 8.94 -10.98
C ARG A 19 -9.75 9.40 -10.76
N PRO A 20 -10.20 10.51 -11.36
CA PRO A 20 -11.59 10.94 -11.23
C PRO A 20 -12.55 9.83 -11.64
N THR A 21 -13.42 9.42 -10.72
CA THR A 21 -14.53 8.48 -10.96
C THR A 21 -15.85 9.17 -10.57
N PRO A 22 -17.02 8.74 -11.13
CA PRO A 22 -18.30 9.41 -10.90
C PRO A 22 -18.74 9.48 -9.44
N ASP A 23 -18.25 8.54 -8.63
CA ASP A 23 -18.50 8.38 -7.20
C ASP A 23 -17.54 9.18 -6.29
N LEU A 24 -16.52 9.84 -6.86
CA LEU A 24 -15.65 10.74 -6.10
C LEU A 24 -16.23 12.15 -6.03
N ILE A 25 -16.35 12.67 -4.80
CA ILE A 25 -16.79 14.05 -4.59
C ILE A 25 -15.68 14.99 -5.07
N LYS A 26 -15.99 15.75 -6.12
CA LYS A 26 -15.21 16.90 -6.57
C LYS A 26 -15.51 18.07 -5.63
N GLY A 27 -14.47 18.72 -5.11
CA GLY A 27 -14.63 19.89 -4.24
C GLY A 27 -15.49 20.97 -4.89
N LYS A 28 -16.30 21.67 -4.09
CA LYS A 28 -16.94 22.92 -4.53
C LYS A 28 -15.91 24.04 -4.46
N GLN A 29 -16.08 25.06 -5.31
CA GLN A 29 -15.10 26.13 -5.52
C GLN A 29 -14.78 26.98 -4.27
N ASN A 30 -15.51 26.77 -3.15
CA ASN A 30 -15.46 27.58 -1.92
C ASN A 30 -15.08 26.83 -0.63
N ASP A 31 -14.62 25.56 -0.69
CA ASP A 31 -14.08 24.90 0.52
C ASP A 31 -12.63 25.30 0.78
N ILE A 32 -12.31 25.64 2.04
CA ILE A 32 -10.99 26.15 2.50
C ILE A 32 -9.87 25.14 2.24
N VAL A 33 -10.21 23.85 2.19
CA VAL A 33 -9.36 22.78 1.65
C VAL A 33 -10.11 22.21 0.46
N LYS A 34 -9.64 22.46 -0.77
CA LYS A 34 -10.22 21.81 -1.95
C LYS A 34 -9.90 20.32 -1.86
N PRO A 35 -10.87 19.42 -1.64
CA PRO A 35 -10.57 18.00 -1.55
C PRO A 35 -9.99 17.53 -2.88
N GLU A 36 -8.75 17.05 -2.84
CA GLU A 36 -8.10 16.46 -3.99
C GLU A 36 -8.69 15.09 -4.31
N VAL A 37 -8.51 14.65 -5.55
CA VAL A 37 -8.88 13.30 -5.98
C VAL A 37 -7.74 12.36 -5.60
N ASN A 38 -7.52 12.17 -4.30
CA ASN A 38 -6.58 11.20 -3.74
C ASN A 38 -7.16 10.56 -2.47
N GLU A 39 -6.59 9.41 -2.11
CA GLU A 39 -6.98 8.59 -0.97
C GLU A 39 -6.89 9.34 0.36
N VAL A 40 -5.94 10.27 0.48
CA VAL A 40 -5.74 11.10 1.67
C VAL A 40 -6.97 11.97 1.93
N HIS A 41 -7.48 12.65 0.91
CA HIS A 41 -8.65 13.53 1.06
C HIS A 41 -9.98 12.79 0.99
N GLN A 42 -10.11 11.82 0.07
CA GLN A 42 -11.39 11.16 -0.20
C GLN A 42 -11.73 10.10 0.85
N PHE A 43 -10.73 9.44 1.45
CA PHE A 43 -10.93 8.48 2.54
C PHE A 43 -10.34 8.97 3.86
N GLY A 44 -9.05 9.30 3.89
CA GLY A 44 -8.34 9.63 5.14
C GLY A 44 -8.99 10.72 5.96
N PHE A 45 -9.01 11.96 5.46
CA PHE A 45 -9.57 13.10 6.19
C PHE A 45 -11.07 13.03 6.38
N ARG A 46 -11.83 12.48 5.40
CA ARG A 46 -13.27 12.32 5.54
C ARG A 46 -13.64 11.36 6.65
N LEU A 47 -13.05 10.17 6.64
CA LEU A 47 -13.30 9.17 7.67
C LEU A 47 -12.84 9.67 9.05
N ALA A 48 -11.68 10.33 9.11
CA ALA A 48 -11.23 10.95 10.35
C ALA A 48 -12.24 11.97 10.89
N SER A 49 -12.81 12.80 10.03
CA SER A 49 -13.84 13.78 10.39
C SER A 49 -15.15 13.10 10.85
N GLU A 50 -15.61 12.07 10.15
CA GLU A 50 -16.84 11.32 10.50
C GLU A 50 -16.71 10.61 11.85
N LEU A 51 -15.53 10.04 12.12
CA LEU A 51 -15.18 9.40 13.39
C LEU A 51 -14.78 10.41 14.49
N ARG A 52 -14.78 11.71 14.17
CA ARG A 52 -14.41 12.80 15.09
C ARG A 52 -13.01 12.63 15.69
N HIS A 53 -12.06 12.13 14.92
CA HIS A 53 -10.66 12.07 15.33
C HIS A 53 -10.08 13.49 15.42
N GLU A 54 -9.47 13.80 16.56
CA GLU A 54 -8.77 15.08 16.77
C GLU A 54 -7.47 15.18 15.95
N LYS A 55 -6.90 14.05 15.56
CA LYS A 55 -5.61 13.96 14.86
C LYS A 55 -5.58 12.84 13.83
N VAL A 56 -4.88 13.09 12.73
CA VAL A 56 -4.48 12.10 11.72
C VAL A 56 -2.95 12.01 11.72
N TYR A 57 -2.42 10.80 11.56
CA TYR A 57 -0.99 10.53 11.58
C TYR A 57 -0.50 10.19 10.17
N ALA A 58 0.51 10.93 9.70
CA ALA A 58 1.25 10.58 8.50
C ALA A 58 2.40 9.64 8.91
N VAL A 59 2.45 8.45 8.31
CA VAL A 59 3.46 7.41 8.64
C VAL A 59 4.37 7.06 7.46
N ASP A 60 4.13 7.65 6.29
CA ASP A 60 4.91 7.40 5.08
C ASP A 60 6.30 8.03 5.13
N TRP A 61 7.24 7.42 4.39
CA TRP A 61 8.59 7.93 4.21
C TRP A 61 8.93 7.88 2.72
N MET A 62 9.33 9.02 2.15
CA MET A 62 9.57 9.16 0.71
C MET A 62 10.86 9.95 0.43
N GLU A 63 11.92 9.73 1.22
CA GLU A 63 13.20 10.38 0.96
C GLU A 63 13.97 9.69 -0.18
N GLU A 64 14.69 10.50 -0.95
CA GLU A 64 15.58 10.04 -2.01
C GLU A 64 16.93 9.64 -1.42
N ILE A 65 17.24 8.34 -1.40
CA ILE A 65 18.55 7.84 -0.96
C ILE A 65 19.27 7.23 -2.15
N GLY A 66 19.76 8.09 -3.06
CA GLY A 66 20.70 7.72 -4.13
C GLY A 66 20.32 6.48 -4.95
N ASN A 67 19.04 6.10 -4.97
CA ASN A 67 18.55 4.86 -5.51
C ASN A 67 18.18 5.02 -6.98
N ILE A 68 18.35 3.95 -7.74
CA ILE A 68 17.88 3.91 -9.13
C ILE A 68 16.36 3.87 -9.10
N GLY A 69 15.70 4.84 -9.75
CA GLY A 69 14.25 4.86 -9.88
C GLY A 69 13.72 3.71 -10.73
N LEU A 70 12.49 3.25 -10.46
CA LEU A 70 11.88 2.10 -11.15
C LEU A 70 11.90 2.23 -12.68
N GLY A 71 11.68 3.44 -13.21
CA GLY A 71 11.73 3.69 -14.66
C GLY A 71 13.08 3.28 -15.26
N LYS A 72 14.19 3.65 -14.63
CA LYS A 72 15.54 3.28 -15.09
C LYS A 72 15.79 1.77 -14.98
N VAL A 73 15.20 1.11 -13.98
CA VAL A 73 15.26 -0.37 -13.87
C VAL A 73 14.55 -1.02 -15.07
N PHE A 74 13.38 -0.52 -15.45
CA PHE A 74 12.66 -1.00 -16.62
C PHE A 74 13.39 -0.67 -17.93
N ASP A 75 13.89 0.54 -18.11
CA ASP A 75 14.68 0.92 -19.29
C ASP A 75 15.91 0.01 -19.48
N TRP A 76 16.55 -0.37 -18.38
CA TRP A 76 17.66 -1.32 -18.41
C TRP A 76 17.18 -2.73 -18.76
N ALA A 77 16.10 -3.19 -18.14
CA ALA A 77 15.56 -4.53 -18.34
C ALA A 77 15.00 -4.75 -19.75
N GLU A 78 14.40 -3.72 -20.37
CA GLU A 78 13.93 -3.79 -21.76
C GLU A 78 15.06 -4.13 -22.74
N LYS A 79 16.28 -3.66 -22.45
CA LYS A 79 17.46 -3.90 -23.30
C LYS A 79 18.19 -5.20 -22.99
N HIS A 80 18.19 -5.63 -21.73
CA HIS A 80 19.07 -6.71 -21.26
C HIS A 80 18.34 -7.96 -20.76
N GLN A 81 17.05 -7.85 -20.40
CA GLN A 81 16.21 -8.94 -19.87
C GLN A 81 14.74 -8.81 -20.35
N PRO A 82 14.50 -8.75 -21.67
CA PRO A 82 13.16 -8.51 -22.23
C PRO A 82 12.13 -9.57 -21.81
N GLU A 83 12.55 -10.81 -21.56
CA GLU A 83 11.67 -11.88 -21.07
C GLU A 83 11.10 -11.59 -19.68
N THR A 84 11.85 -10.88 -18.83
CA THR A 84 11.39 -10.49 -17.49
C THR A 84 10.34 -9.38 -17.60
N ILE A 85 10.56 -8.41 -18.50
CA ILE A 85 9.58 -7.35 -18.79
C ILE A 85 8.31 -7.92 -19.41
N GLU A 86 8.44 -8.87 -20.35
CA GLU A 86 7.31 -9.56 -20.95
C GLU A 86 6.48 -10.28 -19.89
N MET A 87 7.12 -10.98 -18.95
CA MET A 87 6.42 -11.63 -17.85
C MET A 87 5.70 -10.61 -16.95
N ILE A 88 6.32 -9.48 -16.61
CA ILE A 88 5.64 -8.39 -15.86
C ILE A 88 4.40 -7.90 -16.62
N ASN A 89 4.54 -7.62 -17.92
CA ASN A 89 3.50 -7.00 -18.73
C ASN A 89 2.38 -7.95 -19.15
N LYS A 90 2.67 -9.23 -19.41
CA LYS A 90 1.68 -10.21 -19.86
C LYS A 90 1.08 -11.02 -18.74
N TYR A 91 1.82 -11.24 -17.64
CA TYR A 91 1.34 -12.04 -16.52
C TYR A 91 0.87 -11.19 -15.35
N TYR A 92 1.71 -10.29 -14.81
CA TYR A 92 1.39 -9.60 -13.55
C TYR A 92 0.44 -8.42 -13.74
N ARG A 93 0.78 -7.46 -14.62
CA ARG A 93 -0.01 -6.23 -14.82
C ARG A 93 -1.48 -6.50 -15.13
N PRO A 94 -1.84 -7.37 -16.11
CA PRO A 94 -3.25 -7.58 -16.44
C PRO A 94 -4.02 -8.25 -15.30
N LYS A 95 -3.36 -9.10 -14.49
CA LYS A 95 -4.01 -9.76 -13.36
C LYS A 95 -4.27 -8.79 -12.21
N ILE A 96 -3.33 -7.89 -11.94
CA ILE A 96 -3.48 -6.83 -10.93
C ILE A 96 -4.54 -5.82 -11.37
N GLU A 97 -4.49 -5.39 -12.63
CA GLU A 97 -5.42 -4.40 -13.19
C GLU A 97 -6.86 -4.91 -13.27
N ARG A 98 -7.10 -6.23 -13.31
CA ARG A 98 -8.47 -6.78 -13.24
C ARG A 98 -9.22 -6.36 -11.97
N ALA A 99 -8.51 -6.13 -10.86
CA ALA A 99 -9.11 -5.61 -9.63
C ALA A 99 -9.63 -4.17 -9.78
N MET A 100 -9.25 -3.47 -10.85
CA MET A 100 -9.57 -2.05 -11.10
C MET A 100 -10.65 -1.84 -12.16
N VAL A 101 -11.25 -2.91 -12.69
CA VAL A 101 -12.18 -2.85 -13.85
C VAL A 101 -13.57 -2.33 -13.48
N SER A 102 -14.06 -2.61 -12.27
CA SER A 102 -15.42 -2.19 -11.87
C SER A 102 -15.59 -0.67 -11.97
N PRO A 103 -16.74 -0.12 -12.42
CA PRO A 103 -16.97 1.32 -12.35
C PRO A 103 -17.17 1.85 -10.91
N ASN A 104 -17.41 0.97 -9.94
CA ASN A 104 -17.67 1.32 -8.54
C ASN A 104 -16.37 1.28 -7.72
N ILE A 105 -16.05 2.37 -7.03
CA ILE A 105 -14.87 2.49 -6.17
C ILE A 105 -14.87 1.47 -5.02
N PHE A 106 -16.02 1.17 -4.44
CA PHE A 106 -16.15 0.19 -3.37
C PHE A 106 -15.73 -1.20 -3.85
N ASP A 107 -16.20 -1.62 -5.02
CA ASP A 107 -15.81 -2.90 -5.62
C ASP A 107 -14.31 -2.94 -5.92
N ARG A 108 -13.73 -1.83 -6.42
CA ARG A 108 -12.28 -1.75 -6.65
C ARG A 108 -11.50 -1.90 -5.35
N ILE A 109 -11.90 -1.18 -4.31
CA ILE A 109 -11.24 -1.25 -3.00
C ILE A 109 -11.35 -2.66 -2.41
N ARG A 110 -12.50 -3.33 -2.51
CA ARG A 110 -12.63 -4.73 -2.09
C ARG A 110 -11.75 -5.67 -2.90
N ALA A 111 -11.72 -5.50 -4.22
CA ALA A 111 -10.98 -6.35 -5.13
C ALA A 111 -9.46 -6.27 -4.90
N ILE A 112 -8.92 -5.05 -4.72
CA ILE A 112 -7.47 -4.88 -4.53
C ILE A 112 -6.98 -5.40 -3.17
N ASN A 113 -7.86 -5.46 -2.17
CA ASN A 113 -7.57 -5.95 -0.81
C ASN A 113 -7.82 -7.46 -0.66
N THR A 114 -8.10 -8.19 -1.74
CA THR A 114 -8.14 -9.65 -1.71
C THR A 114 -6.74 -10.24 -1.54
N GLU A 115 -6.61 -11.35 -0.82
CA GLU A 115 -5.34 -12.07 -0.65
C GLU A 115 -4.65 -12.35 -1.98
N LEU A 116 -5.43 -12.75 -3.00
CA LEU A 116 -4.95 -12.99 -4.35
C LEU A 116 -4.29 -11.74 -4.95
N ASN A 117 -4.94 -10.59 -4.89
CA ASN A 117 -4.42 -9.38 -5.50
C ASN A 117 -3.21 -8.81 -4.71
N ILE A 118 -3.24 -8.89 -3.38
CA ILE A 118 -2.11 -8.51 -2.52
C ILE A 118 -0.89 -9.36 -2.87
N LYS A 119 -1.07 -10.68 -2.98
CA LYS A 119 -0.01 -11.62 -3.35
C LYS A 119 0.53 -11.34 -4.75
N LEU A 120 -0.34 -11.19 -5.76
CA LEU A 120 0.06 -10.90 -7.14
C LEU A 120 0.85 -9.59 -7.25
N ASN A 121 0.45 -8.55 -6.49
CA ASN A 121 1.23 -7.32 -6.41
C ASN A 121 2.64 -7.63 -5.92
N HIS A 122 2.78 -8.28 -4.77
CA HIS A 122 4.09 -8.55 -4.20
C HIS A 122 4.98 -9.45 -5.07
N GLU A 123 4.42 -10.48 -5.71
CA GLU A 123 5.14 -11.34 -6.66
C GLU A 123 5.75 -10.55 -7.83
N MET A 124 5.09 -9.47 -8.27
CA MET A 124 5.66 -8.56 -9.27
C MET A 124 6.92 -7.85 -8.75
N TYR A 125 6.94 -7.41 -7.48
CA TYR A 125 8.14 -6.82 -6.86
C TYR A 125 9.27 -7.86 -6.73
N MET A 126 8.93 -9.11 -6.40
CA MET A 126 9.91 -10.21 -6.37
C MET A 126 10.45 -10.54 -7.76
N THR A 127 9.66 -10.31 -8.80
CA THR A 127 10.13 -10.37 -10.18
C THR A 127 11.08 -9.21 -10.51
N ILE A 128 10.77 -7.99 -10.08
CA ILE A 128 11.65 -6.83 -10.26
C ILE A 128 13.00 -7.05 -9.56
N ALA A 129 13.02 -7.65 -8.38
CA ALA A 129 14.24 -7.97 -7.64
C ALA A 129 15.23 -8.86 -8.42
N ARG A 130 14.74 -9.63 -9.41
CA ARG A 130 15.56 -10.49 -10.27
C ARG A 130 16.15 -9.77 -11.49
N ILE A 131 15.87 -8.47 -11.64
CA ILE A 131 16.44 -7.65 -12.70
C ILE A 131 17.88 -7.25 -12.34
N GLY A 132 18.80 -7.49 -13.27
CA GLY A 132 20.23 -7.31 -13.07
C GLY A 132 20.92 -8.59 -12.58
N ARG A 133 22.22 -8.71 -12.84
CA ARG A 133 23.07 -9.86 -12.44
C ARG A 133 24.50 -9.40 -12.17
N GLY A 134 25.26 -10.22 -11.43
CA GLY A 134 26.68 -9.97 -11.16
C GLY A 134 26.89 -8.66 -10.41
N ASN A 135 27.70 -7.75 -10.92
CA ASN A 135 27.96 -6.47 -10.24
C ASN A 135 26.89 -5.38 -10.51
N GLY A 136 25.79 -5.72 -11.19
CA GLY A 136 24.75 -4.76 -11.59
C GLY A 136 23.34 -5.22 -11.23
N TYR A 137 23.02 -5.34 -9.93
CA TYR A 137 21.69 -5.71 -9.43
C TYR A 137 20.73 -4.50 -9.38
N VAL A 138 20.47 -3.90 -10.54
CA VAL A 138 19.66 -2.67 -10.64
C VAL A 138 18.23 -2.84 -10.09
N GLY A 139 17.65 -4.04 -10.19
CA GLY A 139 16.36 -4.35 -9.59
C GLY A 139 16.40 -4.39 -8.06
N ILE A 140 17.46 -4.97 -7.49
CA ILE A 140 17.67 -5.00 -6.04
C ILE A 140 17.85 -3.60 -5.49
N ASP A 141 18.57 -2.71 -6.18
CA ASP A 141 18.77 -1.33 -5.71
C ASP A 141 17.44 -0.61 -5.46
N TRP A 142 16.47 -0.80 -6.36
CA TRP A 142 15.14 -0.23 -6.18
C TRP A 142 14.32 -0.99 -5.13
N VAL A 143 14.31 -2.33 -5.15
CA VAL A 143 13.55 -3.14 -4.18
C VAL A 143 14.05 -2.94 -2.75
N ARG A 144 15.36 -2.72 -2.56
CA ARG A 144 15.93 -2.38 -1.25
C ARG A 144 15.34 -1.10 -0.68
N TRP A 145 15.27 -0.04 -1.49
CA TRP A 145 14.63 1.22 -1.08
C TRP A 145 13.13 1.02 -0.81
N TRP A 146 12.45 0.20 -1.61
CA TRP A 146 11.04 -0.15 -1.39
C TRP A 146 10.83 -0.85 -0.05
N TYR A 147 11.68 -1.82 0.32
CA TYR A 147 11.62 -2.49 1.62
C TYR A 147 11.93 -1.53 2.76
N GLN A 148 12.93 -0.65 2.60
CA GLN A 148 13.23 0.38 3.59
C GLN A 148 12.01 1.27 3.86
N ARG A 149 11.35 1.78 2.82
CA ARG A 149 10.12 2.57 2.97
C ARG A 149 9.04 1.84 3.74
N ASN A 150 8.78 0.57 3.41
CA ASN A 150 7.75 -0.21 4.11
C ASN A 150 8.14 -0.55 5.56
N LEU A 151 9.42 -0.75 5.85
CA LEU A 151 9.91 -0.94 7.22
C LEU A 151 9.79 0.36 8.04
N THR A 152 10.10 1.51 7.45
CA THR A 152 9.93 2.81 8.11
C THR A 152 8.45 3.08 8.41
N ILE A 153 7.54 2.77 7.48
CA ILE A 153 6.09 2.85 7.71
C ILE A 153 5.66 1.99 8.89
N TYR A 154 6.12 0.74 8.91
CA TYR A 154 5.87 -0.18 10.04
C TYR A 154 6.38 0.43 11.36
N ALA A 155 7.62 0.92 11.40
CA ALA A 155 8.20 1.51 12.61
C ALA A 155 7.38 2.72 13.10
N ASN A 156 7.06 3.66 12.21
CA ASN A 156 6.24 4.83 12.52
C ASN A 156 4.84 4.42 13.04
N LEU A 157 4.23 3.39 12.45
CA LEU A 157 2.94 2.87 12.89
C LEU A 157 3.00 2.27 14.30
N THR A 158 4.11 1.59 14.64
CA THR A 158 4.32 1.01 15.97
C THR A 158 4.49 2.07 17.06
N GLU A 159 5.07 3.23 16.74
CA GLU A 159 5.23 4.33 17.69
C GLU A 159 3.90 5.00 18.09
N ILE A 160 2.89 4.94 17.22
CA ILE A 160 1.59 5.59 17.44
C ILE A 160 0.48 4.63 17.88
N THR A 161 0.70 3.32 17.81
CA THR A 161 -0.28 2.27 18.16
C THR A 161 0.25 1.47 19.35
N THR A 162 0.14 2.04 20.54
CA THR A 162 0.83 1.53 21.74
C THR A 162 -0.09 0.88 22.77
N CYS A 163 -1.37 1.24 22.80
CA CYS A 163 -2.31 0.73 23.79
C CYS A 163 -2.98 -0.55 23.30
N PRO A 164 -3.13 -1.60 24.12
CA PRO A 164 -3.87 -2.82 23.78
C PRO A 164 -5.30 -2.60 23.25
N SER A 165 -5.93 -1.49 23.67
CA SER A 165 -7.26 -1.09 23.23
C SER A 165 -7.29 -0.39 21.88
N ASP A 166 -6.14 0.00 21.32
CA ASP A 166 -6.08 0.74 20.06
C ASP A 166 -6.70 -0.05 18.91
N ARG A 167 -7.31 0.71 18.01
CA ARG A 167 -7.96 0.25 16.78
C ARG A 167 -7.46 1.14 15.65
N THR A 168 -6.39 0.73 15.01
CA THR A 168 -5.72 1.54 13.99
C THR A 168 -6.14 1.10 12.59
N LEU A 169 -6.56 2.06 11.78
CA LEU A 169 -6.76 1.89 10.34
C LEU A 169 -5.62 2.59 9.59
N LEU A 170 -4.77 1.81 8.92
CA LEU A 170 -3.78 2.32 7.98
C LEU A 170 -4.38 2.35 6.58
N ILE A 171 -4.54 3.53 5.99
CA ILE A 171 -4.94 3.72 4.60
C ILE A 171 -3.66 3.97 3.78
N ILE A 172 -3.35 3.07 2.85
CA ILE A 172 -2.08 3.09 2.11
C ILE A 172 -2.26 2.58 0.68
N GLY A 173 -1.33 2.88 -0.24
CA GLY A 173 -1.35 2.28 -1.57
C GLY A 173 -1.27 0.74 -1.52
N SER A 174 -2.04 0.07 -2.37
CA SER A 174 -2.20 -1.41 -2.38
C SER A 174 -0.88 -2.17 -2.51
N ALA A 175 0.12 -1.58 -3.18
CA ALA A 175 1.45 -2.14 -3.32
C ALA A 175 2.21 -2.31 -1.99
N HIS A 176 1.87 -1.55 -0.95
CA HIS A 176 2.51 -1.61 0.37
C HIS A 176 1.91 -2.68 1.27
N VAL A 177 0.66 -3.08 1.02
CA VAL A 177 -0.16 -3.87 1.94
C VAL A 177 0.55 -5.16 2.34
N HIS A 178 1.15 -5.87 1.37
CA HIS A 178 1.84 -7.14 1.66
C HIS A 178 2.94 -6.98 2.70
N LEU A 179 3.91 -6.08 2.47
CA LEU A 179 5.07 -5.95 3.34
C LEU A 179 4.69 -5.39 4.72
N VAL A 180 3.84 -4.37 4.77
CA VAL A 180 3.42 -3.81 6.06
C VAL A 180 2.64 -4.83 6.87
N THR A 181 1.75 -5.60 6.24
CA THR A 181 1.01 -6.69 6.89
C THR A 181 1.96 -7.76 7.41
N GLN A 182 2.93 -8.17 6.59
CA GLN A 182 3.95 -9.15 6.98
C GLN A 182 4.73 -8.66 8.21
N PHE A 183 5.25 -7.43 8.19
CA PHE A 183 6.04 -6.88 9.30
C PHE A 183 5.23 -6.79 10.59
N LEU A 184 3.97 -6.34 10.51
CA LEU A 184 3.07 -6.28 11.67
C LEU A 184 2.79 -7.67 12.25
N GLN A 185 2.53 -8.67 11.41
CA GLN A 185 2.28 -10.05 11.85
C GLN A 185 3.52 -10.68 12.46
N GLU A 186 4.67 -10.58 11.80
CA GLU A 186 5.94 -11.15 12.24
C GLU A 186 6.52 -10.46 13.48
N SER A 187 6.16 -9.20 13.73
CA SER A 187 6.56 -8.49 14.97
C SER A 187 5.99 -9.14 16.24
N GLY A 188 4.87 -9.84 16.14
CA GLY A 188 4.14 -10.38 17.28
C GLY A 188 3.47 -9.31 18.16
N LEU A 189 3.47 -8.03 17.77
CA LEU A 189 2.95 -6.91 18.59
C LEU A 189 1.46 -6.59 18.32
N PHE A 190 0.94 -6.97 17.16
CA PHE A 190 -0.40 -6.55 16.69
C PHE A 190 -1.31 -7.73 16.37
N ASP A 191 -2.60 -7.52 16.51
CA ASP A 191 -3.65 -8.34 15.90
C ASP A 191 -4.02 -7.71 14.55
N VAL A 192 -3.42 -8.22 13.47
CA VAL A 192 -3.68 -7.70 12.11
C VAL A 192 -4.94 -8.36 11.54
N VAL A 193 -5.93 -7.55 11.15
CA VAL A 193 -7.22 -8.03 10.66
C VAL A 193 -7.40 -7.66 9.18
N PRO A 194 -7.93 -8.56 8.33
CA PRO A 194 -8.21 -8.26 6.94
C PRO A 194 -9.15 -7.07 6.77
N ALA A 195 -8.82 -6.14 5.87
CA ALA A 195 -9.67 -4.98 5.59
C ALA A 195 -11.05 -5.39 5.02
N ASN A 196 -11.08 -6.46 4.22
CA ASN A 196 -12.30 -6.94 3.59
C ASN A 196 -13.35 -7.48 4.58
N ASP A 197 -12.98 -7.79 5.83
CA ASP A 197 -13.94 -8.18 6.87
C ASP A 197 -14.82 -7.00 7.31
N TYR A 198 -14.42 -5.77 7.00
CA TYR A 198 -15.11 -4.52 7.34
C TYR A 198 -15.70 -3.78 6.13
N LEU A 199 -15.48 -4.28 4.91
CA LEU A 199 -16.03 -3.73 3.68
C LEU A 199 -17.27 -4.54 3.27
N VAL A 200 -18.35 -4.37 4.03
CA VAL A 200 -19.64 -5.07 3.84
C VAL A 200 -20.59 -4.36 2.89
#